data_AF-A0A9Q9B235-F1
#
_entry.id   AF-A0A9Q9B235-F1
#
_cell.length_a   1.000
_cell.length_b   1.000
_cell.length_c   1.000
_cell.angle_alpha   90.00
_cell.angle_beta   90.00
_cell.angle_gamma   90.00
#
_symmetry.space_group_name_H-M   'P 1'
#
loop_
_entity.id
_entity.type
_entity.pdbx_description
1 polymer ?
#
loop_
_entity_poly.entity_id
_entity_poly.type
_entity_poly.pdbx_seq_one_letter_code
_entity_poly.pdbx_strand_id
1 'polypeptide(L)'
;MTSNGLLMGAEPIKYHRRVLSLAQDHPYLLHAQLAIAALHLTTSGVKLYEKARLYNLSRTLQEYQKAIAKPIARQDSDPLVMTSMMINMLYFHCDDSSDESEPWLWSKSPQRLSWLSVQQGMGAILSQTRPHHCESGLLSNFHIVPHRVTQGRRLHPSFWTLCNVTHPVGPRGVHPNPYHDILHCLEVLMPLEPGIKSLMKYMHFCGRIYPSFISLVENEDYRALLILSYWFALLIGVGDLWWCKLRAKRDCLAICAYLDLEGNETIRDLLEFPATSCEYARQIQDLEESPVLLPMAVQAHCIDLSPWLDWF
;
A
#
# COMPACT_ATOMS: atom_id res chain seq x y z
N MET A 1 5.19 3.74 11.61
CA MET A 1 6.32 4.00 12.53
C MET A 1 7.40 4.75 11.79
N THR A 2 8.07 5.68 12.46
CA THR A 2 9.37 6.22 12.03
C THR A 2 10.47 5.61 12.90
N SER A 3 11.73 5.92 12.61
CA SER A 3 12.86 5.59 13.49
C SER A 3 12.68 6.09 14.94
N ASN A 4 11.86 7.11 15.15
CA ASN A 4 11.61 7.73 16.45
C ASN A 4 10.31 7.26 17.15
N GLY A 5 9.57 6.28 16.59
CA GLY A 5 8.43 5.64 17.25
C GLY A 5 7.14 5.49 16.41
N LEU A 6 6.06 5.08 17.07
CA LEU A 6 4.74 4.93 16.46
C LEU A 6 4.05 6.29 16.31
N LEU A 7 4.27 6.95 15.17
CA LEU A 7 3.60 8.20 14.84
C LEU A 7 2.20 7.91 14.28
N MET A 8 1.18 7.98 15.13
CA MET A 8 -0.22 8.04 14.72
C MET A 8 -0.83 9.35 15.22
N GLY A 9 -1.58 10.04 14.37
CA GLY A 9 -2.36 11.21 14.75
C GLY A 9 -1.56 12.45 15.18
N ALA A 10 -2.27 13.43 15.75
CA ALA A 10 -1.70 14.70 16.21
C ALA A 10 -0.93 14.59 17.54
N GLU A 11 -1.05 13.47 18.26
CA GLU A 11 -0.44 13.27 19.60
C GLU A 11 0.39 11.96 19.70
N PRO A 12 1.52 11.86 19.00
CA PRO A 12 2.24 10.59 18.82
C PRO A 12 2.67 9.89 20.12
N ILE A 13 3.09 10.67 21.12
CA ILE A 13 3.55 10.13 22.42
C ILE A 13 2.40 9.46 23.17
N LYS A 14 1.20 10.05 23.14
CA LYS A 14 0.01 9.47 23.80
C LYS A 14 -0.40 8.17 23.13
N TYR A 15 -0.39 8.13 21.79
CA TYR A 15 -0.65 6.90 21.04
C TYR A 15 0.38 5.81 21.35
N HIS A 16 1.67 6.16 21.37
CA HIS A 16 2.71 5.22 21.71
C HIS A 16 2.51 4.58 23.09
N ARG A 17 2.28 5.39 24.14
CA ARG A 17 2.00 4.86 25.49
C ARG A 17 0.75 4.01 25.55
N ARG A 18 -0.32 4.43 24.87
CA ARG A 18 -1.57 3.68 24.83
C ARG A 18 -1.39 2.32 24.18
N VAL A 19 -0.72 2.24 23.03
CA VAL A 19 -0.48 0.96 22.35
C VAL A 19 0.42 0.04 23.19
N LEU A 20 1.44 0.58 23.88
CA LEU A 20 2.23 -0.19 24.84
C LEU A 20 1.39 -0.72 26.02
N SER A 21 0.48 0.10 26.56
CA SER A 21 -0.43 -0.33 27.62
C SER A 21 -1.36 -1.44 27.14
N LEU A 22 -1.95 -1.30 25.96
CA LEU A 22 -2.83 -2.33 25.39
C LEU A 22 -2.07 -3.64 25.17
N ALA A 23 -0.81 -3.59 24.77
CA ALA A 23 0.00 -4.79 24.56
C ALA A 23 0.24 -5.61 25.84
N GLN A 24 0.14 -5.01 27.03
CA GLN A 24 0.30 -5.74 28.29
C GLN A 24 -0.82 -6.77 28.49
N ASP A 25 -2.03 -6.43 28.04
CA ASP A 25 -3.23 -7.26 28.23
C ASP A 25 -3.59 -8.08 26.98
N HIS A 26 -2.99 -7.80 25.82
CA HIS A 26 -3.34 -8.40 24.53
C HIS A 26 -2.12 -9.05 23.88
N PRO A 27 -1.92 -10.38 24.06
CA PRO A 27 -0.73 -11.10 23.58
C PRO A 27 -0.49 -10.97 22.07
N TYR A 28 -1.56 -10.92 21.26
CA TYR A 28 -1.46 -10.74 19.81
C TYR A 28 -0.87 -9.37 19.43
N LEU A 29 -1.18 -8.31 20.19
CA LEU A 29 -0.62 -6.98 19.96
C LEU A 29 0.84 -6.90 20.43
N LEU A 30 1.15 -7.51 21.58
CA LEU A 30 2.52 -7.61 22.08
C LEU A 30 3.44 -8.29 21.07
N HIS A 31 3.05 -9.47 20.58
CA HIS A 31 3.84 -10.18 19.58
C HIS A 31 3.97 -9.37 18.29
N ALA A 32 2.94 -8.64 17.86
CA ALA A 32 3.02 -7.82 16.66
C ALA A 32 4.05 -6.69 16.81
N GLN A 33 4.08 -6.05 17.98
CA GLN A 33 5.07 -5.02 18.31
C GLN A 33 6.49 -5.59 18.33
N LEU A 34 6.70 -6.75 18.95
CA LEU A 34 8.00 -7.40 19.00
C LEU A 34 8.48 -7.83 17.60
N ALA A 35 7.58 -8.29 16.75
CA ALA A 35 7.90 -8.63 15.36
C ALA A 35 8.33 -7.38 14.57
N ILE A 36 7.62 -6.26 14.73
CA ILE A 36 7.99 -4.98 14.09
C ILE A 36 9.33 -4.46 14.62
N ALA A 37 9.56 -4.52 15.94
CA ALA A 37 10.82 -4.09 16.54
C ALA A 37 11.99 -4.94 16.04
N ALA A 38 11.82 -6.27 15.99
CA ALA A 38 12.79 -7.18 15.43
C ALA A 38 13.07 -6.87 13.95
N LEU A 39 12.03 -6.59 13.15
CA LEU A 39 12.17 -6.19 11.75
C LEU A 39 12.98 -4.90 11.59
N HIS A 40 12.68 -3.87 12.40
CA HIS A 40 13.42 -2.62 12.34
C HIS A 40 14.91 -2.79 12.70
N LEU A 41 15.21 -3.67 13.67
CA LEU A 41 16.59 -4.00 14.05
C LEU A 41 17.33 -4.76 12.94
N THR A 42 16.65 -5.68 12.24
CA THR A 42 17.24 -6.40 11.10
C THR A 42 17.52 -5.45 9.94
N THR A 43 16.62 -4.53 9.62
CA THR A 43 16.84 -3.52 8.56
C THR A 43 17.93 -2.51 8.93
N SER A 44 18.20 -2.34 10.22
CA SER A 44 19.32 -1.53 10.73
C SER A 44 20.66 -2.29 10.72
N GLY A 45 20.70 -3.51 10.16
CA GLY A 45 21.91 -4.33 10.01
C GLY A 45 22.09 -5.45 11.03
N VAL A 46 21.21 -5.58 12.03
CA VAL A 46 21.34 -6.59 13.09
C VAL A 46 20.55 -7.86 12.75
N LYS A 47 21.15 -8.72 11.92
CA LYS A 47 20.51 -9.98 11.44
C LYS A 47 20.12 -10.98 12.53
N LEU A 48 20.65 -10.82 13.76
CA LEU A 48 20.36 -11.70 14.91
C LEU A 48 18.86 -11.82 15.24
N TYR A 49 18.07 -10.78 14.94
CA TYR A 49 16.66 -10.72 15.31
C TYR A 49 15.72 -11.38 14.31
N GLU A 50 16.22 -11.95 13.21
CA GLU A 50 15.39 -12.55 12.16
C GLU A 50 14.53 -13.72 12.67
N LYS A 51 15.13 -14.60 13.47
CA LYS A 51 14.38 -15.70 14.11
C LYS A 51 13.32 -15.18 15.09
N ALA A 52 13.63 -14.11 15.82
CA ALA A 52 12.69 -13.47 16.75
C ALA A 52 11.54 -12.80 16.00
N ARG A 53 11.81 -12.17 14.84
CA ARG A 53 10.81 -11.59 13.94
C ARG A 53 9.81 -12.66 13.50
N LEU A 54 10.30 -13.76 12.93
CA LEU A 54 9.46 -14.86 12.44
C LEU A 54 8.66 -15.53 13.56
N TYR A 55 9.29 -15.76 14.72
CA TYR A 55 8.61 -16.33 15.89
C TYR A 55 7.45 -15.44 16.35
N ASN A 56 7.70 -14.14 16.53
CA ASN A 56 6.67 -13.22 17.00
C ASN A 56 5.59 -12.97 15.94
N LEU A 57 5.93 -12.94 14.65
CA LEU A 57 4.93 -12.87 13.58
C LEU A 57 4.02 -14.11 13.61
N SER A 58 4.59 -15.31 13.71
CA SER A 58 3.81 -16.55 13.81
C SER A 58 2.86 -16.55 15.02
N ARG A 59 3.36 -16.15 16.20
CA ARG A 59 2.53 -16.00 17.41
C ARG A 59 1.44 -14.95 17.24
N THR A 60 1.76 -13.81 16.63
CA THR A 60 0.80 -12.75 16.31
C THR A 60 -0.34 -13.32 15.48
N LEU A 61 -0.06 -13.99 14.37
CA LEU A 61 -1.07 -14.53 13.46
C LEU A 61 -1.97 -15.57 14.16
N GLN A 62 -1.39 -16.48 14.95
CA GLN A 62 -2.14 -17.51 15.67
C GLN A 62 -3.11 -16.91 16.71
N GLU A 63 -2.61 -16.01 17.57
CA GLU A 63 -3.44 -15.41 18.62
C GLU A 63 -4.45 -14.40 18.05
N TYR A 64 -4.05 -13.65 17.02
CA TYR A 64 -4.94 -12.73 16.32
C TYR A 64 -6.08 -13.47 15.64
N GLN A 65 -5.82 -14.59 14.96
CA GLN A 65 -6.84 -15.43 14.35
C GLN A 65 -7.87 -15.91 15.38
N LYS A 66 -7.42 -16.37 16.56
CA LYS A 66 -8.32 -16.79 17.65
C LYS A 66 -9.19 -15.64 18.16
N ALA A 67 -8.65 -14.42 18.19
CA ALA A 67 -9.36 -13.24 18.66
C ALA A 67 -10.44 -12.79 17.67
N ILE A 68 -10.12 -12.74 16.37
CA ILE A 68 -11.07 -12.29 15.32
C ILE A 68 -12.10 -13.35 14.95
N ALA A 69 -11.90 -14.62 15.34
CA ALA A 69 -12.89 -15.69 15.16
C ALA A 69 -14.10 -15.55 16.10
N LYS A 70 -14.03 -14.65 17.08
CA LYS A 70 -15.11 -14.36 18.04
C LYS A 70 -15.73 -13.00 17.71
N PRO A 71 -16.99 -12.74 18.12
CA PRO A 71 -17.54 -11.39 18.09
C PRO A 71 -16.61 -10.41 18.80
N ILE A 72 -16.22 -9.35 18.11
CA ILE A 72 -15.27 -8.37 18.63
C ILE A 72 -15.96 -7.55 19.72
N ALA A 73 -15.47 -7.66 20.96
CA ALA A 73 -15.96 -6.83 22.04
C ALA A 73 -15.44 -5.39 21.90
N ARG A 74 -16.16 -4.46 22.53
CA ARG A 74 -15.84 -3.02 22.48
C ARG A 74 -14.43 -2.72 22.96
N GLN A 75 -13.97 -3.36 24.03
CA GLN A 75 -12.64 -3.17 24.60
C GLN A 75 -11.51 -3.73 23.72
N ASP A 76 -11.81 -4.74 22.89
CA ASP A 76 -10.82 -5.41 22.03
C ASP A 76 -10.64 -4.71 20.68
N SER A 77 -11.49 -3.72 20.36
CA SER A 77 -11.51 -3.05 19.06
C SER A 77 -10.19 -2.37 18.72
N ASP A 78 -9.63 -1.59 19.66
CA ASP A 78 -8.37 -0.88 19.44
C ASP A 78 -7.17 -1.83 19.30
N PRO A 79 -6.94 -2.78 20.23
CA PRO A 79 -5.89 -3.77 20.08
C PRO A 79 -5.94 -4.50 18.73
N LEU A 80 -7.12 -4.94 18.30
CA LEU A 80 -7.27 -5.67 17.04
C LEU A 80 -6.94 -4.82 15.81
N VAL A 81 -7.43 -3.58 15.76
CA VAL A 81 -7.09 -2.64 14.67
C VAL A 81 -5.59 -2.36 14.64
N MET A 82 -4.96 -2.18 15.80
CA MET A 82 -3.51 -1.96 15.91
C MET A 82 -2.71 -3.17 15.47
N THR A 83 -3.13 -4.37 15.86
CA THR A 83 -2.50 -5.61 15.40
C THR A 83 -2.64 -5.79 13.89
N SER A 84 -3.83 -5.55 13.33
CA SER A 84 -4.04 -5.56 11.87
C SER A 84 -3.08 -4.60 11.16
N MET A 85 -2.89 -3.40 11.71
CA MET A 85 -2.01 -2.39 11.14
C MET A 85 -0.53 -2.82 11.20
N MET A 86 -0.11 -3.44 12.30
CA MET A 86 1.25 -3.95 12.46
C MET A 86 1.52 -5.14 11.53
N ILE A 87 0.56 -6.07 11.37
CA ILE A 87 0.65 -7.15 10.38
C ILE A 87 0.79 -6.57 8.97
N ASN A 88 -0.04 -5.58 8.63
CA ASN A 88 0.04 -4.90 7.34
C ASN A 88 1.42 -4.26 7.12
N MET A 89 2.01 -3.61 8.13
CA MET A 89 3.37 -3.06 8.05
C MET A 89 4.43 -4.14 7.83
N LEU A 90 4.34 -5.27 8.55
CA LEU A 90 5.28 -6.39 8.41
C LEU A 90 5.29 -6.96 6.99
N TYR A 91 4.12 -7.10 6.38
CA TYR A 91 3.99 -7.64 5.01
C TYR A 91 4.22 -6.58 3.93
N PHE A 92 3.92 -5.32 4.20
CA PHE A 92 4.19 -4.23 3.27
C PHE A 92 5.68 -3.93 3.16
N HIS A 93 6.44 -4.15 4.24
CA HIS A 93 7.89 -4.05 4.17
C HIS A 93 8.47 -4.94 3.06
N CYS A 94 9.42 -4.39 2.33
CA CYS A 94 10.24 -5.10 1.37
C CYS A 94 11.68 -4.96 1.84
N ASP A 95 12.47 -6.02 1.73
CA ASP A 95 13.91 -5.97 2.01
C ASP A 95 14.66 -5.75 0.69
N ASP A 96 15.75 -4.99 0.74
CA ASP A 96 16.70 -4.84 -0.38
C ASP A 96 17.61 -6.07 -0.52
N SER A 97 17.71 -6.90 0.54
CA SER A 97 18.70 -7.99 0.62
C SER A 97 18.25 -9.36 0.10
N SER A 98 16.98 -9.52 -0.27
CA SER A 98 16.50 -10.74 -0.92
C SER A 98 16.91 -10.77 -2.38
N ASP A 99 17.40 -11.92 -2.88
CA ASP A 99 17.68 -12.20 -4.30
C ASP A 99 16.48 -11.91 -5.24
N GLU A 100 15.29 -11.64 -4.69
CA GLU A 100 14.14 -11.00 -5.36
C GLU A 100 14.36 -9.49 -5.56
N SER A 101 15.48 -9.11 -6.18
CA SER A 101 15.74 -7.73 -6.64
C SER A 101 14.71 -7.29 -7.69
N GLU A 102 14.08 -8.26 -8.36
CA GLU A 102 13.05 -8.03 -9.36
C GLU A 102 11.71 -7.61 -8.70
N PRO A 103 11.10 -6.48 -9.13
CA PRO A 103 9.81 -6.06 -8.63
C PRO A 103 8.72 -7.10 -8.91
N TRP A 104 7.70 -7.15 -8.04
CA TRP A 104 6.68 -8.22 -8.07
C TRP A 104 5.97 -8.37 -9.42
N LEU A 105 5.90 -7.29 -10.20
CA LEU A 105 5.25 -7.25 -11.51
C LEU A 105 5.92 -8.21 -12.51
N TRP A 106 7.24 -8.37 -12.42
CA TRP A 106 8.01 -9.29 -13.27
C TRP A 106 8.23 -10.66 -12.62
N SER A 107 7.99 -10.77 -11.32
CA SER A 107 8.07 -12.04 -10.60
C SER A 107 7.01 -13.03 -11.12
N LYS A 108 7.43 -14.28 -11.34
CA LYS A 108 6.56 -15.41 -11.68
C LYS A 108 6.04 -16.17 -10.44
N SER A 109 6.38 -15.70 -9.24
CA SER A 109 5.94 -16.36 -8.01
C SER A 109 4.42 -16.28 -7.85
N PRO A 110 3.72 -17.39 -7.55
CA PRO A 110 2.30 -17.34 -7.25
C PRO A 110 2.00 -16.55 -5.96
N GLN A 111 3.01 -16.28 -5.13
CA GLN A 111 2.90 -15.47 -3.92
C GLN A 111 3.26 -13.99 -4.12
N ARG A 112 3.54 -13.54 -5.35
CA ARG A 112 4.04 -12.17 -5.66
C ARG A 112 3.18 -11.03 -5.11
N LEU A 113 1.88 -11.25 -4.93
CA LEU A 113 0.92 -10.27 -4.39
C LEU A 113 0.43 -10.56 -2.97
N SER A 114 1.06 -11.50 -2.26
CA SER A 114 0.66 -11.84 -0.87
C SER A 114 0.67 -10.62 0.05
N TRP A 115 1.61 -9.69 -0.15
CA TRP A 115 1.69 -8.44 0.61
C TRP A 115 0.43 -7.58 0.45
N LEU A 116 -0.17 -7.56 -0.75
CA LEU A 116 -1.37 -6.81 -1.10
C LEU A 116 -2.61 -7.51 -0.54
N SER A 117 -2.67 -8.83 -0.66
CA SER A 117 -3.75 -9.66 -0.10
C SER A 117 -3.89 -9.50 1.41
N VAL A 118 -2.78 -9.40 2.14
CA VAL A 118 -2.81 -9.14 3.59
C VAL A 118 -3.45 -7.79 3.93
N GLN A 119 -3.31 -6.78 3.06
CA GLN A 119 -3.88 -5.45 3.32
C GLN A 119 -5.41 -5.47 3.44
N GLN A 120 -6.10 -6.41 2.76
CA GLN A 120 -7.55 -6.57 2.79
C GLN A 120 -8.11 -6.81 4.20
N GLY A 121 -7.30 -7.44 5.07
CA GLY A 121 -7.68 -7.72 6.46
C GLY A 121 -8.09 -6.46 7.22
N MET A 122 -7.50 -5.30 6.88
CA MET A 122 -7.85 -4.02 7.47
C MET A 122 -9.32 -3.65 7.24
N GLY A 123 -9.83 -3.85 6.02
CA GLY A 123 -11.22 -3.54 5.69
C GLY A 123 -12.21 -4.38 6.50
N ALA A 124 -11.92 -5.67 6.67
CA ALA A 124 -12.74 -6.61 7.43
C ALA A 124 -12.76 -6.32 8.94
N ILE A 125 -11.67 -5.80 9.49
CA ILE A 125 -11.57 -5.47 10.92
C ILE A 125 -12.20 -4.12 11.22
N LEU A 126 -11.98 -3.14 10.35
CA LEU A 126 -12.62 -1.82 10.46
C LEU A 126 -14.14 -1.91 10.33
N SER A 127 -14.68 -2.82 9.50
CA SER A 127 -16.13 -2.98 9.37
C SER A 127 -16.77 -3.50 10.66
N GLN A 128 -16.10 -4.43 11.34
CA GLN A 128 -16.57 -5.03 12.60
C GLN A 128 -16.40 -4.10 13.81
N THR A 129 -15.35 -3.28 13.83
CA THR A 129 -15.06 -2.37 14.95
C THR A 129 -15.76 -1.00 14.82
N ARG A 130 -16.33 -0.69 13.65
CA ARG A 130 -17.02 0.58 13.36
C ARG A 130 -18.06 0.99 14.41
N PRO A 131 -18.90 0.11 14.98
CA PRO A 131 -19.87 0.52 16.00
C PRO A 131 -19.25 1.19 17.24
N HIS A 132 -17.97 0.94 17.50
CA HIS A 132 -17.25 1.41 18.69
C HIS A 132 -16.34 2.63 18.44
N HIS A 133 -16.40 3.21 17.23
CA HIS A 133 -15.41 4.18 16.74
C HIS A 133 -15.34 5.54 17.46
N CYS A 134 -16.45 6.05 18.00
CA CYS A 134 -16.50 7.41 18.56
C CYS A 134 -15.65 7.58 19.82
N GLU A 135 -15.38 6.49 20.52
CA GLU A 135 -14.87 6.55 21.90
C GLU A 135 -13.39 6.22 22.03
N SER A 136 -12.89 5.45 21.07
CA SER A 136 -11.52 4.98 21.09
C SER A 136 -10.53 6.09 20.69
N GLY A 137 -10.96 7.06 19.88
CA GLY A 137 -10.11 8.14 19.37
C GLY A 137 -9.00 7.66 18.41
N LEU A 138 -8.80 6.35 18.25
CA LEU A 138 -7.83 5.76 17.35
C LEU A 138 -8.36 5.74 15.92
N LEU A 139 -9.62 5.32 15.75
CA LEU A 139 -10.31 5.28 14.47
C LEU A 139 -10.56 6.67 13.86
N SER A 140 -10.55 7.73 14.68
CA SER A 140 -10.66 9.11 14.17
C SER A 140 -9.47 9.50 13.28
N ASN A 141 -8.29 8.89 13.46
CA ASN A 141 -7.13 9.13 12.59
C ASN A 141 -7.29 8.52 11.19
N PHE A 142 -8.21 7.56 11.04
CA PHE A 142 -8.59 6.96 9.76
C PHE A 142 -9.78 7.67 9.12
N HIS A 143 -10.41 8.60 9.85
CA HIS A 143 -11.53 9.38 9.34
C HIS A 143 -11.01 10.47 8.40
N ILE A 144 -11.55 10.46 7.19
CA ILE A 144 -11.30 11.48 6.18
C ILE A 144 -12.55 12.34 6.14
N VAL A 145 -12.41 13.60 6.53
CA VAL A 145 -13.46 14.59 6.34
C VAL A 145 -13.33 15.10 4.90
N PRO A 146 -14.31 14.86 4.02
CA PRO A 146 -14.28 15.41 2.67
C PRO A 146 -14.27 16.94 2.77
N HIS A 147 -13.20 17.57 2.31
CA HIS A 147 -13.15 19.02 2.19
C HIS A 147 -13.35 19.39 0.72
N ARG A 148 -14.10 20.48 0.46
CA ARG A 148 -14.12 21.10 -0.87
C ARG A 148 -12.75 21.70 -1.12
N VAL A 149 -11.91 20.96 -1.82
CA VAL A 149 -10.56 21.39 -2.15
C VAL A 149 -10.66 22.43 -3.24
N THR A 150 -10.40 23.69 -2.93
CA THR A 150 -10.38 24.76 -3.94
C THR A 150 -9.04 24.80 -4.68
N GLN A 151 -7.95 24.31 -4.06
CA GLN A 151 -6.59 24.28 -4.59
C GLN A 151 -5.87 23.00 -4.13
N GLY A 152 -5.10 22.36 -5.01
CA GLY A 152 -4.34 21.15 -4.71
C GLY A 152 -4.56 20.02 -5.72
N ARG A 153 -3.92 18.87 -5.46
CA ARG A 153 -4.04 17.68 -6.32
C ARG A 153 -5.47 17.17 -6.34
N ARG A 154 -5.92 16.72 -7.52
CA ARG A 154 -7.23 16.09 -7.72
C ARG A 154 -7.06 14.85 -8.58
N LEU A 155 -7.97 13.91 -8.41
CA LEU A 155 -8.06 12.78 -9.32
C LEU A 155 -8.54 13.28 -10.68
N HIS A 156 -7.83 12.93 -11.75
CA HIS A 156 -8.17 13.39 -13.10
C HIS A 156 -9.54 12.81 -13.53
N PRO A 157 -10.45 13.59 -14.14
CA PRO A 157 -11.78 13.10 -14.50
C PRO A 157 -11.78 11.86 -15.42
N SER A 158 -10.75 11.71 -16.26
CA SER A 158 -10.63 10.54 -17.15
C SER A 158 -10.62 9.21 -16.42
N PHE A 159 -10.22 9.16 -15.14
CA PHE A 159 -10.30 7.93 -14.34
C PHE A 159 -11.71 7.34 -14.28
N TRP A 160 -12.74 8.19 -14.16
CA TRP A 160 -14.13 7.76 -14.07
C TRP A 160 -14.59 7.10 -15.37
N THR A 161 -14.28 7.72 -16.50
CA THR A 161 -14.58 7.17 -17.83
C THR A 161 -13.78 5.90 -18.10
N LEU A 162 -12.47 5.92 -17.82
CA LEU A 162 -11.55 4.80 -18.04
C LEU A 162 -11.96 3.55 -17.24
N CYS A 163 -12.38 3.75 -15.99
CA CYS A 163 -12.80 2.66 -15.11
C CYS A 163 -14.30 2.34 -15.20
N ASN A 164 -15.06 3.05 -16.05
CA ASN A 164 -16.51 2.94 -16.18
C ASN A 164 -17.24 3.06 -14.82
N VAL A 165 -16.83 4.03 -14.00
CA VAL A 165 -17.43 4.32 -12.69
C VAL A 165 -18.31 5.54 -12.82
N THR A 166 -19.62 5.32 -12.82
CA THR A 166 -20.65 6.37 -12.99
C THR A 166 -21.52 6.59 -11.76
N HIS A 167 -21.64 5.57 -10.90
CA HIS A 167 -22.46 5.63 -9.70
C HIS A 167 -21.75 6.40 -8.57
N PRO A 168 -22.52 7.16 -7.76
CA PRO A 168 -21.98 7.79 -6.56
C PRO A 168 -21.59 6.75 -5.52
N VAL A 169 -20.83 7.19 -4.50
CA VAL A 169 -20.44 6.35 -3.36
C VAL A 169 -21.64 5.62 -2.78
N GLY A 170 -21.52 4.30 -2.62
CA GLY A 170 -22.57 3.41 -2.11
C GLY A 170 -22.09 2.53 -0.95
N PRO A 171 -22.87 1.48 -0.62
CA PRO A 171 -22.44 0.47 0.35
C PRO A 171 -21.13 -0.20 -0.06
N ARG A 172 -20.22 -0.33 0.90
CA ARG A 172 -18.84 -0.81 0.65
C ARG A 172 -18.81 -2.27 0.24
N GLY A 173 -18.02 -2.60 -0.78
CA GLY A 173 -17.77 -3.97 -1.22
C GLY A 173 -18.97 -4.69 -1.85
N VAL A 174 -20.03 -3.95 -2.22
CA VAL A 174 -21.26 -4.52 -2.83
C VAL A 174 -21.38 -4.17 -4.31
N HIS A 175 -20.70 -3.12 -4.77
CA HIS A 175 -20.82 -2.65 -6.15
C HIS A 175 -20.18 -3.65 -7.14
N PRO A 176 -20.82 -3.94 -8.30
CA PRO A 176 -20.31 -4.94 -9.26
C PRO A 176 -19.04 -4.49 -9.99
N ASN A 177 -18.86 -3.18 -10.20
CA ASN A 177 -17.63 -2.64 -10.76
C ASN A 177 -16.49 -2.68 -9.71
N PRO A 178 -15.40 -3.42 -9.94
CA PRO A 178 -14.29 -3.59 -8.99
C PRO A 178 -13.46 -2.32 -8.74
N TYR A 179 -13.54 -1.32 -9.61
CA TYR A 179 -12.86 -0.03 -9.45
C TYR A 179 -13.65 0.97 -8.60
N HIS A 180 -14.95 0.74 -8.39
CA HIS A 180 -15.87 1.74 -7.83
C HIS A 180 -15.38 2.29 -6.49
N ASP A 181 -15.23 1.41 -5.50
CA ASP A 181 -14.94 1.79 -4.12
C ASP A 181 -13.52 2.35 -3.94
N ILE A 182 -12.56 1.79 -4.68
CA ILE A 182 -11.16 2.20 -4.58
C ILE A 182 -10.91 3.53 -5.30
N LEU A 183 -11.67 3.83 -6.35
CA LEU A 183 -11.56 5.09 -7.07
C LEU A 183 -12.19 6.25 -6.30
N HIS A 184 -13.37 6.05 -5.71
CA HIS A 184 -13.97 6.99 -4.75
C HIS A 184 -13.08 7.22 -3.54
N CYS A 185 -12.37 6.20 -3.08
CA CYS A 185 -11.35 6.36 -2.05
C CYS A 185 -10.20 7.25 -2.53
N LEU A 186 -9.66 6.99 -3.72
CA LEU A 186 -8.56 7.77 -4.25
C LEU A 186 -8.95 9.25 -4.45
N GLU A 187 -10.17 9.53 -4.92
CA GLU A 187 -10.70 10.88 -5.06
C GLU A 187 -10.60 11.70 -3.76
N VAL A 188 -10.91 11.10 -2.61
CA VAL A 188 -10.83 11.78 -1.31
C VAL A 188 -9.40 11.85 -0.74
N LEU A 189 -8.50 10.97 -1.19
CA LEU A 189 -7.11 10.94 -0.74
C LEU A 189 -6.21 11.91 -1.50
N MET A 190 -6.43 12.06 -2.81
CA MET A 190 -5.60 12.90 -3.68
C MET A 190 -5.36 14.32 -3.15
N PRO A 191 -6.38 15.01 -2.59
CA PRO A 191 -6.21 16.38 -2.14
C PRO A 191 -5.50 16.55 -0.80
N LEU A 192 -5.23 15.46 -0.08
CA LEU A 192 -4.58 15.53 1.23
C LEU A 192 -3.15 16.05 1.09
N GLU A 193 -2.73 16.89 2.03
CA GLU A 193 -1.36 17.39 2.06
C GLU A 193 -0.38 16.20 2.26
N PRO A 194 0.69 16.10 1.45
CA PRO A 194 1.73 15.10 1.67
C PRO A 194 2.35 15.22 3.06
N GLY A 195 2.65 14.09 3.67
CA GLY A 195 3.36 14.05 4.95
C GLY A 195 2.74 13.11 5.97
N ILE A 196 3.42 12.99 7.10
CA ILE A 196 3.12 11.98 8.13
C ILE A 196 1.70 12.08 8.71
N LYS A 197 1.14 13.29 8.74
CA LYS A 197 -0.24 13.54 9.22
C LYS A 197 -1.30 12.91 8.32
N SER A 198 -0.98 12.66 7.05
CA SER A 198 -1.87 12.03 6.07
C SER A 198 -1.65 10.52 5.94
N LEU A 199 -0.61 9.95 6.55
CA LEU A 199 -0.29 8.52 6.44
C LEU A 199 -1.48 7.62 6.80
N MET A 200 -2.10 7.84 7.97
CA MET A 200 -3.24 7.01 8.41
C MET A 200 -4.45 7.15 7.48
N LYS A 201 -4.59 8.32 6.84
CA LYS A 201 -5.63 8.55 5.83
C LYS A 201 -5.30 7.79 4.54
N TYR A 202 -4.05 7.77 4.10
CA TYR A 202 -3.65 6.96 2.93
C TYR A 202 -3.83 5.46 3.16
N MET A 203 -3.72 4.98 4.40
CA MET A 203 -4.05 3.59 4.75
C MET A 203 -5.55 3.27 4.63
N HIS A 204 -6.42 4.26 4.48
CA HIS A 204 -7.84 4.05 4.17
C HIS A 204 -8.04 3.28 2.86
N PHE A 205 -7.10 3.42 1.93
CA PHE A 205 -7.05 2.67 0.68
C PHE A 205 -7.08 1.16 0.91
N CYS A 206 -6.34 0.65 1.91
CA CYS A 206 -6.32 -0.78 2.27
C CYS A 206 -7.71 -1.31 2.64
N GLY A 207 -8.56 -0.47 3.23
CA GLY A 207 -9.94 -0.81 3.54
C GLY A 207 -10.90 -0.83 2.35
N ARG A 208 -10.39 -0.65 1.11
CA ARG A 208 -11.12 -0.72 -0.16
C ARG A 208 -10.49 -1.68 -1.16
N ILE A 209 -9.45 -2.39 -0.75
CA ILE A 209 -8.87 -3.48 -1.55
C ILE A 209 -9.77 -4.71 -1.32
N TYR A 210 -10.42 -5.15 -2.39
CA TYR A 210 -11.26 -6.35 -2.40
C TYR A 210 -10.65 -7.45 -3.26
N PRO A 211 -11.07 -8.72 -3.09
CA PRO A 211 -10.57 -9.82 -3.93
C PRO A 211 -10.69 -9.53 -5.43
N SER A 212 -11.80 -8.91 -5.87
CA SER A 212 -12.01 -8.54 -7.27
C SER A 212 -10.98 -7.52 -7.80
N PHE A 213 -10.56 -6.55 -6.98
CA PHE A 213 -9.49 -5.62 -7.35
C PHE A 213 -8.12 -6.30 -7.37
N ILE A 214 -7.84 -7.20 -6.42
CA ILE A 214 -6.58 -7.98 -6.44
C ILE A 214 -6.50 -8.83 -7.69
N SER A 215 -7.58 -9.50 -8.07
CA SER A 215 -7.61 -10.28 -9.32
C SER A 215 -7.30 -9.43 -10.55
N LEU A 216 -7.69 -8.15 -10.57
CA LEU A 216 -7.29 -7.25 -11.66
C LEU A 216 -5.79 -6.94 -11.64
N VAL A 217 -5.20 -6.70 -10.46
CA VAL A 217 -3.75 -6.48 -10.32
C VAL A 217 -2.96 -7.76 -10.66
N GLU A 218 -3.46 -8.94 -10.30
CA GLU A 218 -2.89 -10.24 -10.65
C GLU A 218 -2.85 -10.48 -12.16
N ASN A 219 -3.90 -10.03 -12.86
CA ASN A 219 -4.02 -10.09 -14.32
C ASN A 219 -3.43 -8.85 -15.02
N GLU A 220 -2.64 -8.03 -14.31
CA GLU A 220 -1.91 -6.90 -14.87
C GLU A 220 -2.81 -5.88 -15.59
N ASP A 221 -4.08 -5.76 -15.17
CA ASP A 221 -5.02 -4.80 -15.75
C ASP A 221 -4.50 -3.36 -15.58
N TYR A 222 -4.32 -2.66 -16.70
CA TYR A 222 -3.65 -1.36 -16.72
C TYR A 222 -4.31 -0.32 -15.81
N ARG A 223 -5.65 -0.37 -15.67
CA ARG A 223 -6.42 0.58 -14.84
C ARG A 223 -6.18 0.30 -13.36
N ALA A 224 -6.18 -0.97 -12.97
CA ALA A 224 -5.88 -1.38 -11.60
C ALA A 224 -4.44 -1.01 -11.21
N LEU A 225 -3.48 -1.28 -12.11
CA LEU A 225 -2.09 -0.89 -11.91
C LEU A 225 -1.93 0.63 -11.78
N LEU A 226 -2.59 1.41 -12.63
CA LEU A 226 -2.58 2.88 -12.56
C LEU A 226 -3.17 3.40 -11.23
N ILE A 227 -4.29 2.84 -10.76
CA ILE A 227 -4.86 3.20 -9.45
C ILE A 227 -3.87 2.87 -8.32
N LEU A 228 -3.19 1.72 -8.42
CA LEU A 228 -2.23 1.28 -7.42
C LEU A 228 -0.97 2.17 -7.39
N SER A 229 -0.47 2.61 -8.55
CA SER A 229 0.67 3.53 -8.62
C SER A 229 0.36 4.89 -8.00
N TYR A 230 -0.86 5.40 -8.16
CA TYR A 230 -1.30 6.61 -7.48
C TYR A 230 -1.28 6.48 -5.95
N TRP A 231 -1.68 5.32 -5.41
CA TRP A 231 -1.59 5.08 -3.98
C TRP A 231 -0.12 5.02 -3.51
N PHE A 232 0.75 4.34 -4.25
CA PHE A 232 2.19 4.35 -3.94
C PHE A 232 2.78 5.77 -3.99
N ALA A 233 2.42 6.57 -4.99
CA ALA A 233 2.85 7.97 -5.12
C ALA A 233 2.46 8.81 -3.90
N LEU A 234 1.23 8.65 -3.38
CA LEU A 234 0.81 9.29 -2.13
C LEU A 234 1.66 8.85 -0.94
N LEU A 235 2.02 7.56 -0.85
CA LEU A 235 2.88 7.02 0.20
C LEU A 235 4.32 7.55 0.09
N ILE A 236 4.88 7.68 -1.11
CA ILE A 236 6.21 8.27 -1.34
C ILE A 236 6.23 9.71 -0.82
N GLY A 237 5.17 10.48 -1.09
CA GLY A 237 5.01 11.86 -0.61
C GLY A 237 4.95 12.01 0.92
N VAL A 238 4.83 10.92 1.69
CA VAL A 238 4.89 10.99 3.17
C VAL A 238 6.31 11.27 3.68
N GLY A 239 7.34 10.89 2.90
CA GLY A 239 8.75 11.06 3.26
C GLY A 239 9.35 9.80 3.88
N ASP A 240 10.11 9.96 4.96
CA ASP A 240 11.00 8.90 5.47
C ASP A 240 10.28 7.86 6.35
N LEU A 241 9.59 6.93 5.69
CA LEU A 241 8.97 5.76 6.30
C LEU A 241 9.75 4.49 5.97
N TRP A 242 10.64 4.07 6.88
CA TRP A 242 11.56 2.94 6.67
C TRP A 242 10.88 1.65 6.16
N TRP A 243 9.67 1.32 6.64
CA TRP A 243 8.95 0.10 6.27
C TRP A 243 8.17 0.23 4.95
N CYS A 244 7.96 1.44 4.44
CA CYS A 244 7.06 1.71 3.31
C CYS A 244 7.79 2.22 2.07
N LYS A 245 8.79 3.08 2.28
CA LYS A 245 9.43 3.92 1.26
C LYS A 245 9.99 3.09 0.11
N LEU A 246 10.73 2.03 0.43
CA LEU A 246 11.37 1.18 -0.58
C LEU A 246 10.34 0.53 -1.49
N ARG A 247 9.37 -0.22 -0.93
CA ARG A 247 8.31 -0.86 -1.71
C ARG A 247 7.54 0.17 -2.54
N ALA A 248 7.11 1.27 -1.92
CA ALA A 248 6.32 2.28 -2.62
C ALA A 248 7.08 2.86 -3.81
N LYS A 249 8.37 3.22 -3.66
CA LYS A 249 9.17 3.74 -4.78
C LYS A 249 9.43 2.66 -5.84
N ARG A 250 9.93 1.50 -5.45
CA ARG A 250 10.31 0.40 -6.35
C ARG A 250 9.11 -0.09 -7.16
N ASP A 251 7.99 -0.36 -6.50
CA ASP A 251 6.81 -0.93 -7.15
C ASP A 251 6.05 0.15 -7.96
N CYS A 252 6.04 1.42 -7.53
CA CYS A 252 5.49 2.52 -8.33
C CYS A 252 6.25 2.72 -9.64
N LEU A 253 7.59 2.72 -9.55
CA LEU A 253 8.49 2.80 -10.70
C LEU A 253 8.27 1.63 -11.65
N ALA A 254 8.16 0.40 -11.12
CA ALA A 254 7.88 -0.78 -11.91
C ALA A 254 6.58 -0.66 -12.71
N ILE A 255 5.51 -0.22 -12.05
CA ILE A 255 4.22 0.02 -12.69
C ILE A 255 4.32 1.13 -13.73
N CYS A 256 4.99 2.26 -13.43
CA CYS A 256 5.14 3.35 -14.39
C CYS A 256 5.87 2.88 -15.66
N ALA A 257 6.98 2.15 -15.50
CA ALA A 257 7.73 1.61 -16.63
C ALA A 257 6.90 0.64 -17.49
N TYR A 258 6.15 -0.26 -16.84
CA TYR A 258 5.29 -1.20 -17.55
C TYR A 258 4.15 -0.49 -18.29
N LEU A 259 3.49 0.47 -17.67
CA LEU A 259 2.37 1.20 -18.28
C LEU A 259 2.82 2.20 -19.35
N ASP A 260 4.03 2.75 -19.24
CA ASP A 260 4.59 3.61 -20.30
C ASP A 260 4.91 2.79 -21.55
N LEU A 261 5.41 1.57 -21.38
CA LEU A 261 5.69 0.64 -22.47
C LEU A 261 4.40 0.08 -23.11
N GLU A 262 3.54 -0.55 -22.31
CA GLU A 262 2.42 -1.37 -22.79
C GLU A 262 1.07 -0.64 -22.78
N GLY A 263 0.94 0.46 -22.03
CA GLY A 263 -0.30 1.21 -21.90
C GLY A 263 -0.66 2.00 -23.16
N ASN A 264 -1.95 2.23 -23.38
CA ASN A 264 -2.43 3.13 -24.43
C ASN A 264 -2.19 4.61 -24.05
N GLU A 265 -2.40 5.51 -25.01
CA GLU A 265 -2.19 6.96 -24.84
C GLU A 265 -2.93 7.52 -23.60
N THR A 266 -4.19 7.13 -23.39
CA THR A 266 -4.98 7.57 -22.22
C THR A 266 -4.37 7.14 -20.88
N ILE A 267 -3.77 5.94 -20.80
CA ILE A 267 -3.07 5.49 -19.60
C ILE A 267 -1.79 6.31 -19.39
N ARG A 268 -1.01 6.53 -20.45
CA ARG A 268 0.26 7.26 -20.39
C ARG A 268 0.06 8.71 -19.96
N ASP A 269 -0.98 9.38 -20.47
CA ASP A 269 -1.36 10.74 -20.07
C ASP A 269 -1.65 10.87 -18.56
N LEU A 270 -2.06 9.77 -17.91
CA LEU A 270 -2.38 9.74 -16.49
C LEU A 270 -1.17 9.35 -15.62
N LEU A 271 0.00 9.03 -16.18
CA LEU A 271 1.19 8.63 -15.43
C LEU A 271 1.98 9.77 -14.81
N GLU A 272 1.72 11.04 -15.19
CA GLU A 272 2.52 12.19 -14.76
C GLU A 272 2.72 12.24 -13.23
N PHE A 273 1.64 12.10 -12.45
CA PHE A 273 1.70 12.15 -10.99
C PHE A 273 2.53 11.00 -10.37
N PRO A 274 2.24 9.72 -10.64
CA PRO A 274 3.04 8.63 -10.09
C PRO A 274 4.48 8.61 -10.62
N ALA A 275 4.70 8.90 -11.90
CA ALA A 275 6.03 8.93 -12.52
C ALA A 275 6.92 10.02 -11.90
N THR A 276 6.36 11.21 -11.66
CA THR A 276 7.06 12.30 -10.96
C THR A 276 7.40 11.89 -9.53
N SER A 277 6.45 11.25 -8.83
CA SER A 277 6.62 10.88 -7.42
C SER A 277 7.68 9.80 -7.21
N CYS A 278 7.80 8.83 -8.12
CA CYS A 278 8.84 7.80 -8.05
C CYS A 278 10.15 8.18 -8.76
N GLU A 279 10.23 9.37 -9.35
CA GLU A 279 11.38 9.90 -10.10
C GLU A 279 11.70 9.10 -11.39
N TYR A 280 10.66 8.55 -12.04
CA TYR A 280 10.81 7.69 -13.22
C TYR A 280 11.59 8.37 -14.37
N ALA A 281 11.30 9.64 -14.65
CA ALA A 281 11.97 10.38 -15.72
C ALA A 281 13.49 10.51 -15.52
N ARG A 282 13.96 10.63 -14.27
CA ARG A 282 15.41 10.66 -13.97
C ARG A 282 16.05 9.31 -14.26
N GLN A 283 15.35 8.22 -13.96
CA GLN A 283 15.88 6.88 -14.19
C GLN A 283 16.02 6.56 -15.68
N ILE A 284 15.10 7.04 -16.53
CA ILE A 284 15.25 6.92 -17.99
C ILE A 284 16.51 7.68 -18.46
N GLN A 285 16.70 8.93 -17.99
CA GLN A 285 17.87 9.73 -18.33
C GLN A 285 19.18 9.05 -17.91
N ASP A 286 19.23 8.50 -16.69
CA ASP A 286 20.41 7.77 -16.18
C ASP A 286 20.73 6.51 -17.03
N LEU A 287 19.70 5.83 -17.55
CA LEU A 287 19.86 4.66 -18.43
C LEU A 287 20.33 5.06 -19.84
N GLU A 288 19.88 6.20 -20.36
CA GLU A 288 20.33 6.76 -21.65
C GLU A 288 21.78 7.29 -21.59
N GLU A 289 22.19 7.86 -20.46
CA GLU A 289 23.53 8.41 -20.26
C GLU A 289 24.60 7.35 -19.88
N SER A 290 24.21 6.17 -19.38
CA SER A 290 25.15 5.11 -18.96
C SER A 290 24.72 3.69 -19.37
N PRO A 291 24.86 3.30 -20.65
CA PRO A 291 24.44 1.99 -21.15
C PRO A 291 25.29 0.78 -20.65
N VAL A 292 26.28 0.99 -19.77
CA VAL A 292 27.31 -0.02 -19.41
C VAL A 292 26.98 -0.83 -18.14
N LEU A 293 25.92 -0.48 -17.39
CA LEU A 293 25.49 -1.24 -16.22
C LEU A 293 24.06 -1.76 -16.39
N LEU A 294 23.88 -2.73 -17.29
CA LEU A 294 22.66 -3.53 -17.38
C LEU A 294 22.51 -4.39 -16.10
N PRO A 295 21.48 -4.18 -15.26
CA PRO A 295 21.00 -5.26 -14.42
C PRO A 295 20.36 -6.28 -15.35
N MET A 296 20.67 -7.56 -15.18
CA MET A 296 20.19 -8.68 -16.01
C MET A 296 18.65 -8.85 -16.08
N ALA A 297 17.86 -7.94 -15.49
CA ALA A 297 16.40 -7.97 -15.48
C ALA A 297 15.73 -7.17 -16.62
N VAL A 298 16.46 -6.36 -17.41
CA VAL A 298 15.87 -5.56 -18.51
C VAL A 298 16.32 -6.00 -19.91
N GLN A 299 17.00 -7.14 -20.03
CA GLN A 299 17.20 -7.80 -21.33
C GLN A 299 16.17 -8.91 -21.54
N ALA A 300 14.92 -8.51 -21.80
CA ALA A 300 13.95 -9.38 -22.45
C ALA A 300 13.15 -8.60 -23.50
N HIS A 301 13.73 -8.57 -24.70
CA HIS A 301 13.07 -8.48 -26.01
C HIS A 301 12.53 -7.11 -26.42
N CYS A 302 13.47 -6.27 -26.87
CA CYS A 302 13.20 -5.37 -27.99
C CYS A 302 12.95 -6.27 -29.23
N ILE A 303 11.70 -6.61 -29.52
CA ILE A 303 11.32 -7.18 -30.82
C ILE A 303 11.03 -5.97 -31.72
N ASP A 304 11.98 -5.70 -32.59
CA ASP A 304 11.83 -4.81 -33.74
C ASP A 304 10.70 -5.34 -34.63
N LEU A 305 9.55 -4.65 -34.64
CA LEU A 305 8.40 -4.96 -35.49
C LEU A 305 8.01 -3.75 -36.34
N SER A 306 8.86 -3.40 -37.29
CA SER A 306 8.47 -2.85 -38.60
C SER A 306 9.72 -2.63 -39.45
N PRO A 307 9.85 -3.25 -40.65
CA PRO A 307 8.92 -2.96 -41.73
C PRO A 307 8.62 -4.17 -42.65
N TRP A 308 7.38 -4.67 -42.66
CA TRP A 308 6.88 -5.52 -43.74
C TRP A 308 5.41 -5.19 -44.05
N LEU A 309 5.20 -3.98 -44.57
CA LEU A 309 4.14 -3.73 -45.55
C LEU A 309 4.81 -3.76 -46.91
N ASP A 310 4.87 -4.94 -47.50
CA ASP A 310 4.89 -5.14 -48.94
C ASP A 310 4.43 -6.59 -49.16
N TRP A 311 3.59 -6.79 -50.18
CA TRP A 311 2.83 -8.01 -50.55
C TRP A 311 1.41 -8.12 -49.98
N PHE A 312 0.54 -7.30 -50.61
CA PHE A 312 -0.94 -7.22 -50.61
C PHE A 312 -1.63 -6.30 -49.61
#